data_AF-W5JTW1-F1
#
_entry.id   AF-W5JTW1-F1
#
_cell.length_a   1.000
_cell.length_b   1.000
_cell.length_c   1.000
_cell.angle_alpha   90.00
_cell.angle_beta   90.00
_cell.angle_gamma   90.00
#
_symmetry.space_group_name_H-M   'P 1'
#
loop_
_entity.id
_entity.type
_entity.pdbx_description
1 polymer ?
#
loop_
_entity_poly.entity_id
_entity_poly.type
_entity_poly.pdbx_seq_one_letter_code
_entity_poly.pdbx_strand_id
1 'polypeptide(L)'
;MTIINLDPTNLEFSVFTAEDIRKISVAKITLARSFDELGHPLRGGLYDPAMGPSNRGEICFTCARDELHCEGHFGHIEIDLSVYNPFFVRTLYNLLRISCMSCTRLLIHDNVKALLELQLRLSDAGYIVEAEELDVYKAKMQAFPTEPIPTEELNQYEEQLRNEPYNKLGDTKLSTAIRSAIVNNTLKECVLKKCIHCHAAVQKVRMSDGKLSINWTKGDKKAFLVQKLNTTDVPEDQLTSSIEVMIARDCKMYLRRLFDMEGPTLQLLFPMIRKMSRDQPFPTDIFFMDVVPVSPPKMRPVRRTERGTVVEHSQSAILNHILLANSTVRAILMWNEAQAKRSQEGDRGGPVG
;
A
#
# COMPACT_ATOMS: atom_id res chain seq x y z
N MET A 1 -43.54 11.78 -4.52
CA MET A 1 -42.26 11.09 -4.29
C MET A 1 -41.97 10.30 -5.55
N THR A 2 -41.14 10.82 -6.44
CA THR A 2 -40.84 10.16 -7.72
C THR A 2 -39.87 9.03 -7.43
N ILE A 3 -40.28 7.79 -7.66
CA ILE A 3 -39.38 6.63 -7.55
C ILE A 3 -38.41 6.75 -8.73
N ILE A 4 -37.15 7.08 -8.43
CA ILE A 4 -36.08 7.07 -9.42
C ILE A 4 -35.56 5.63 -9.47
N ASN A 5 -35.90 4.92 -10.53
CA ASN A 5 -35.26 3.63 -10.82
C ASN A 5 -33.88 3.92 -11.43
N LEU A 6 -32.83 3.60 -10.68
CA LEU A 6 -31.45 3.67 -11.16
C LEU A 6 -31.01 2.25 -11.51
N ASP A 7 -30.83 1.98 -12.79
CA ASP A 7 -30.24 0.72 -13.27
C ASP A 7 -28.71 0.91 -13.43
N PRO A 8 -27.88 0.26 -12.60
CA PRO A 8 -26.43 0.42 -12.70
C PRO A 8 -25.90 -0.20 -14.00
N THR A 9 -25.24 0.60 -14.84
CA THR A 9 -24.70 0.15 -16.14
C THR A 9 -23.27 -0.35 -16.05
N ASN A 10 -22.50 0.11 -15.05
CA ASN A 10 -21.07 -0.17 -14.91
C ASN A 10 -20.72 -0.40 -13.43
N LEU A 11 -19.70 -1.24 -13.20
CA LEU A 11 -19.12 -1.50 -11.88
C LEU A 11 -17.62 -1.20 -11.93
N GLU A 12 -17.14 -0.39 -11.00
CA GLU A 12 -15.72 -0.10 -10.86
C GLU A 12 -15.17 -0.62 -9.52
N PHE A 13 -14.00 -1.25 -9.58
CA PHE A 13 -13.24 -1.65 -8.40
C PHE A 13 -12.17 -0.61 -8.07
N SER A 14 -12.12 -0.26 -6.80
CA SER A 14 -11.17 0.70 -6.23
C SER A 14 -10.81 0.29 -4.79
N VAL A 15 -9.87 1.01 -4.18
CA VAL A 15 -9.43 0.80 -2.80
C VAL A 15 -9.82 2.01 -1.98
N PHE A 16 -10.44 1.80 -0.82
CA PHE A 16 -10.72 2.89 0.10
C PHE A 16 -9.43 3.47 0.65
N THR A 17 -9.27 4.79 0.57
CA THR A 17 -8.21 5.50 1.25
C THR A 17 -8.50 5.59 2.75
N ALA A 18 -7.48 5.90 3.55
CA ALA A 18 -7.67 6.17 4.97
C ALA A 18 -8.71 7.30 5.19
N GLU A 19 -8.72 8.30 4.31
CA GLU A 19 -9.66 9.41 4.38
C GLU A 19 -11.10 8.99 4.03
N ASP A 20 -11.27 8.14 3.02
CA ASP A 20 -12.60 7.60 2.69
C ASP A 20 -13.18 6.80 3.84
N ILE A 21 -12.36 5.96 4.48
CA ILE A 21 -12.77 5.17 5.65
C ILE A 21 -13.20 6.10 6.79
N ARG A 22 -12.44 7.16 7.08
CA ARG A 22 -12.80 8.13 8.12
C ARG A 22 -14.10 8.87 7.81
N LYS A 23 -14.33 9.24 6.55
CA LYS A 23 -15.56 9.93 6.09
C LYS A 23 -16.80 9.05 6.20
N ILE A 24 -16.69 7.77 5.86
CA ILE A 24 -17.79 6.80 5.94
C ILE A 24 -18.05 6.40 7.40
N SER A 25 -17.02 6.46 8.23
CA SER A 25 -17.10 6.01 9.61
C SER A 25 -17.83 6.99 10.53
N VAL A 26 -18.68 6.44 11.40
CA VAL A 26 -19.44 7.21 12.40
C VAL A 26 -18.86 7.09 13.81
N ALA A 27 -17.90 6.20 14.02
CA ALA A 27 -17.31 5.92 15.32
C ALA A 27 -15.84 5.52 15.21
N LYS A 28 -14.99 6.17 16.00
CA LYS A 28 -13.59 5.77 16.19
C LYS A 28 -13.51 4.76 17.34
N ILE A 29 -13.03 3.56 17.05
CA ILE A 29 -12.93 2.47 18.02
C ILE A 29 -11.58 2.54 18.71
N THR A 30 -11.61 2.72 20.02
CA THR A 30 -10.41 2.89 20.86
C THR A 30 -10.36 1.92 22.03
N LEU A 31 -11.50 1.35 22.42
CA LEU A 31 -11.63 0.45 23.56
C LEU A 31 -11.66 -1.00 23.10
N ALA A 32 -10.79 -1.82 23.69
CA ALA A 32 -10.77 -3.27 23.50
C ALA A 32 -12.01 -3.95 24.14
N ARG A 33 -12.56 -3.36 25.20
CA ARG A 33 -13.77 -3.86 25.87
C ARG A 33 -15.01 -3.27 25.20
N SER A 34 -15.90 -4.14 24.72
CA SER A 34 -17.11 -3.69 24.00
C SER A 34 -18.36 -3.55 24.87
N PHE A 35 -18.43 -4.26 26.00
CA PHE A 35 -19.60 -4.27 26.90
C PHE A 35 -19.20 -3.92 28.34
N ASP A 36 -20.12 -3.31 29.09
CA ASP A 36 -19.99 -3.15 30.54
C ASP A 36 -20.34 -4.45 31.29
N GLU A 37 -20.27 -4.40 32.63
CA GLU A 37 -20.58 -5.54 33.50
C GLU A 37 -22.06 -5.96 33.44
N LEU A 38 -22.94 -5.06 32.99
CA LEU A 38 -24.38 -5.30 32.82
C LEU A 38 -24.70 -5.82 31.41
N GLY A 39 -23.72 -5.90 30.51
CA GLY A 39 -23.88 -6.36 29.14
C GLY A 39 -24.41 -5.30 28.17
N HIS A 40 -24.31 -4.01 28.51
CA HIS A 40 -24.61 -2.90 27.63
C HIS A 40 -23.39 -2.50 26.79
N PRO A 41 -23.59 -2.13 25.52
CA PRO A 41 -22.50 -1.71 24.64
C PRO A 41 -21.86 -0.38 25.09
N LEU A 42 -20.53 -0.34 25.07
CA LEU A 42 -19.72 0.82 25.41
C LEU A 42 -19.43 1.69 24.18
N ARG A 43 -19.51 3.02 24.35
CA ARG A 43 -19.01 3.98 23.35
C ARG A 43 -17.50 3.82 23.16
N GLY A 44 -17.03 3.84 21.92
CA GLY A 44 -15.65 3.60 21.53
C GLY A 44 -15.23 2.12 21.52
N GLY A 45 -16.14 1.19 21.85
CA GLY A 45 -15.92 -0.26 21.74
C GLY A 45 -16.41 -0.84 20.41
N LEU A 46 -16.15 -2.13 20.14
CA LEU A 46 -16.49 -2.75 18.84
C LEU A 46 -18.00 -2.88 18.55
N TYR A 47 -18.83 -2.62 19.54
CA TYR A 47 -20.29 -2.63 19.46
C TYR A 47 -20.89 -1.26 19.81
N ASP A 48 -20.15 -0.18 19.53
CA ASP A 48 -20.59 1.20 19.79
C ASP A 48 -22.04 1.44 19.29
N PRO A 49 -22.95 1.98 20.13
CA PRO A 49 -24.35 2.25 19.74
C PRO A 49 -24.52 3.13 18.49
N ALA A 50 -23.53 3.96 18.14
CA ALA A 50 -23.52 4.73 16.89
C ALA A 50 -23.42 3.83 15.66
N MET A 51 -22.79 2.66 15.75
CA MET A 51 -22.65 1.72 14.64
C MET A 51 -23.91 0.90 14.38
N GLY A 52 -24.86 0.90 15.32
CA GLY A 52 -26.12 0.18 15.22
C GLY A 52 -26.46 -0.57 16.51
N PRO A 53 -27.74 -0.92 16.70
CA PRO A 53 -28.17 -1.73 17.83
C PRO A 53 -27.55 -3.12 17.77
N SER A 54 -27.15 -3.63 18.93
CA SER A 54 -26.61 -4.99 19.11
C SER A 54 -27.63 -5.94 19.72
N ASN A 55 -28.73 -5.41 20.25
CA ASN A 55 -29.79 -6.15 20.90
C ASN A 55 -31.19 -5.60 20.58
N ARG A 56 -32.22 -6.42 20.82
CA ARG A 56 -33.63 -6.02 20.70
C ARG A 56 -33.96 -4.89 21.66
N GLY A 57 -34.69 -3.91 21.16
CA GLY A 57 -35.12 -2.72 21.92
C GLY A 57 -34.08 -1.62 22.02
N GLU A 58 -32.86 -1.82 21.49
CA GLU A 58 -31.88 -0.75 21.34
C GLU A 58 -32.17 0.09 20.09
N ILE A 59 -31.78 1.37 20.15
CA ILE A 59 -31.93 2.33 19.05
C ILE A 59 -30.54 2.78 18.61
N CYS A 60 -30.31 2.82 17.30
CA CYS A 60 -29.06 3.31 16.73
C CYS A 60 -28.86 4.81 17.03
N PHE A 61 -27.68 5.20 17.52
CA PHE A 61 -27.39 6.61 17.80
C PHE A 61 -27.10 7.45 16.56
N THR A 62 -26.89 6.83 15.40
CA THR A 62 -26.63 7.53 14.13
C THR A 62 -27.92 7.75 13.35
N CYS A 63 -28.69 6.70 13.06
CA CYS A 63 -29.90 6.81 12.23
C CYS A 63 -31.21 6.84 13.02
N ALA A 64 -31.17 6.71 14.35
CA ALA A 64 -32.36 6.68 15.23
C ALA A 64 -33.38 5.58 14.89
N ARG A 65 -32.95 4.51 14.22
CA ARG A 65 -33.77 3.33 13.89
C ARG A 65 -33.47 2.18 14.83
N ASP A 66 -34.43 1.27 14.95
CA ASP A 66 -34.31 0.02 15.70
C ASP A 66 -33.47 -1.04 14.96
N GLU A 67 -33.35 -2.24 15.55
CA GLU A 67 -32.62 -3.40 14.99
C GLU A 67 -33.10 -3.81 13.59
N LEU A 68 -34.40 -3.71 13.34
CA LEU A 68 -35.02 -4.20 12.11
C LEU A 68 -34.79 -3.23 10.95
N HIS A 69 -34.82 -1.93 11.21
CA HIS A 69 -34.78 -0.88 10.17
C HIS A 69 -33.42 -0.19 10.03
N CYS A 70 -32.49 -0.44 10.95
CA CYS A 70 -31.12 0.03 10.83
C CYS A 70 -30.32 -0.89 9.91
N GLU A 71 -29.63 -0.33 8.91
CA GLU A 71 -28.71 -1.08 8.03
C GLU A 71 -27.30 -1.24 8.61
N GLY A 72 -27.02 -0.53 9.70
CA GLY A 72 -25.71 -0.49 10.34
C GLY A 72 -24.79 0.57 9.74
N HIS A 73 -23.85 1.04 10.55
CA HIS A 73 -22.90 2.08 10.19
C HIS A 73 -21.48 1.64 10.49
N PHE A 74 -20.54 2.03 9.63
CA PHE A 74 -19.15 1.62 9.78
C PHE A 74 -18.44 2.38 10.90
N GLY A 75 -17.57 1.67 11.60
CA GLY A 75 -16.58 2.23 12.52
C GLY A 75 -15.20 2.21 11.87
N HIS A 76 -14.19 2.75 12.57
CA HIS A 76 -12.80 2.57 12.17
C HIS A 76 -11.87 2.49 13.37
N ILE A 77 -10.74 1.80 13.19
CA ILE A 77 -9.61 1.76 14.11
C ILE A 77 -8.47 2.54 13.48
N GLU A 78 -7.97 3.55 14.19
CA GLU A 78 -6.77 4.29 13.80
C GLU A 78 -5.53 3.51 14.25
N ILE A 79 -4.64 3.15 13.32
CA ILE A 79 -3.41 2.42 13.62
C ILE A 79 -2.27 3.42 13.81
N ASP A 80 -1.53 3.30 14.91
CA ASP A 80 -0.49 4.26 15.29
C ASP A 80 0.79 4.13 14.42
N LEU A 81 0.99 2.98 13.76
CA LEU A 81 2.03 2.75 12.76
C LEU A 81 1.44 2.11 11.51
N SER A 82 1.74 2.68 10.34
CA SER A 82 1.33 2.12 9.05
C SER A 82 1.71 0.64 8.96
N VAL A 83 0.75 -0.20 8.57
CA VAL A 83 0.95 -1.62 8.31
C VAL A 83 0.82 -1.90 6.82
N TYR A 84 1.38 -3.01 6.33
CA TYR A 84 1.17 -3.41 4.94
C TYR A 84 -0.28 -3.80 4.69
N ASN A 85 -0.82 -3.40 3.53
CA ASN A 85 -2.09 -3.90 3.06
C ASN A 85 -1.89 -5.36 2.58
N PRO A 86 -2.50 -6.37 3.25
CA PRO A 86 -2.25 -7.78 2.97
C PRO A 86 -2.58 -8.18 1.53
N PHE A 87 -3.53 -7.49 0.88
CA PHE A 87 -3.94 -7.78 -0.49
C PHE A 87 -2.87 -7.41 -1.53
N PHE A 88 -1.97 -6.48 -1.21
CA PHE A 88 -1.01 -5.94 -2.17
C PHE A 88 0.45 -6.22 -1.82
N VAL A 89 0.74 -7.00 -0.78
CA VAL A 89 2.12 -7.32 -0.37
C VAL A 89 2.93 -7.94 -1.51
N ARG A 90 2.32 -8.79 -2.32
CA ARG A 90 3.00 -9.41 -3.48
C ARG A 90 3.30 -8.40 -4.58
N THR A 91 2.37 -7.48 -4.86
CA THR A 91 2.56 -6.40 -5.82
C THR A 91 3.67 -5.45 -5.35
N LEU A 92 3.64 -5.08 -4.07
CA LEU A 92 4.68 -4.29 -3.42
C LEU A 92 6.04 -4.98 -3.51
N TYR A 93 6.11 -6.29 -3.22
CA TYR A 93 7.34 -7.08 -3.36
C TYR A 93 7.92 -7.01 -4.77
N ASN A 94 7.08 -7.17 -5.79
CA ASN A 94 7.51 -7.08 -7.20
C ASN A 94 8.02 -5.67 -7.54
N LEU A 95 7.35 -4.63 -7.05
CA LEU A 95 7.77 -3.24 -7.23
C LEU A 95 9.13 -2.96 -6.56
N LEU A 96 9.30 -3.40 -5.32
CA LEU A 96 10.56 -3.21 -4.58
C LEU A 96 11.73 -3.90 -5.30
N ARG A 97 11.52 -5.08 -5.87
CA ARG A 97 12.55 -5.85 -6.60
C ARG A 97 13.09 -5.17 -7.84
N ILE A 98 12.28 -4.35 -8.50
CA ILE A 98 12.68 -3.63 -9.72
C ILE A 98 13.11 -2.20 -9.44
N SER A 99 13.28 -1.82 -8.18
CA SER A 99 13.57 -0.45 -7.77
C SER A 99 14.87 -0.38 -6.96
N CYS A 100 15.61 0.71 -7.09
CA CYS A 100 16.84 0.94 -6.34
C CYS A 100 16.57 1.75 -5.08
N MET A 101 16.83 1.17 -3.89
CA MET A 101 16.64 1.84 -2.61
C MET A 101 17.59 3.03 -2.38
N SER A 102 18.71 3.13 -3.12
CA SER A 102 19.69 4.20 -2.98
C SER A 102 19.35 5.44 -3.81
N CYS A 103 18.93 5.26 -5.07
CA CYS A 103 18.66 6.38 -6.00
C CYS A 103 17.18 6.56 -6.35
N THR A 104 16.28 5.76 -5.78
CA THR A 104 14.83 5.86 -5.97
C THR A 104 14.39 5.83 -7.44
N ARG A 105 15.10 5.06 -8.28
CA ARG A 105 14.76 4.84 -9.70
C ARG A 105 14.49 3.37 -9.98
N LEU A 106 13.76 3.10 -11.06
CA LEU A 106 13.54 1.74 -11.55
C LEU A 106 14.82 1.18 -12.20
N LEU A 107 15.04 -0.12 -12.03
CA LEU A 107 16.17 -0.88 -12.59
C LEU A 107 15.93 -1.22 -14.07
N ILE A 108 15.44 -0.25 -14.83
CA ILE A 108 15.13 -0.33 -16.27
C ILE A 108 15.96 0.75 -16.96
N HIS A 109 16.65 0.39 -18.04
CA HIS A 109 17.38 1.37 -18.87
C HIS A 109 16.40 2.37 -19.49
N ASP A 110 16.76 3.66 -19.54
CA ASP A 110 15.83 4.71 -19.99
C ASP A 110 15.32 4.48 -21.42
N ASN A 111 16.16 3.96 -22.32
CA ASN A 111 15.77 3.57 -23.69
C ASN A 111 14.70 2.46 -23.70
N VAL A 112 14.90 1.42 -22.89
CA VAL A 112 13.96 0.29 -22.76
C VAL A 112 12.67 0.76 -22.06
N LYS A 113 12.79 1.69 -21.12
CA LYS A 113 11.66 2.28 -20.40
C LYS A 113 10.72 3.01 -21.35
N ALA A 114 11.24 3.86 -22.23
CA ALA A 114 10.43 4.57 -23.23
C ALA A 114 9.67 3.59 -24.15
N LEU A 115 10.34 2.56 -24.66
CA LEU A 115 9.71 1.51 -25.48
C LEU A 115 8.62 0.76 -24.71
N LEU A 116 8.88 0.40 -23.45
CA LEU A 116 7.93 -0.28 -22.59
C LEU A 116 6.70 0.59 -22.31
N GLU A 117 6.88 1.88 -22.03
CA GLU A 117 5.77 2.79 -21.78
C GLU A 117 4.87 2.91 -23.01
N LEU A 118 5.45 3.07 -24.20
CA LEU A 118 4.70 3.11 -25.45
C LEU A 118 3.97 1.78 -25.70
N GLN A 119 4.64 0.65 -25.50
CA GLN A 119 4.05 -0.67 -25.68
C GLN A 119 2.85 -0.91 -24.75
N LEU A 120 2.96 -0.52 -23.48
CA LEU A 120 1.87 -0.64 -22.52
C LEU A 120 0.70 0.29 -22.89
N ARG A 121 0.97 1.50 -23.40
CA ARG A 121 -0.07 2.43 -23.87
C ARG A 121 -0.80 1.92 -25.11
N LEU A 122 -0.06 1.37 -26.09
CA LEU A 122 -0.65 0.72 -27.28
C LEU A 122 -1.52 -0.48 -26.89
N SER A 123 -1.02 -1.32 -25.98
CA SER A 123 -1.77 -2.47 -25.46
C SER A 123 -3.06 -2.04 -24.74
N ASP A 124 -3.01 -0.97 -23.93
CA ASP A 124 -4.19 -0.42 -23.24
C ASP A 124 -5.21 0.16 -24.23
N ALA A 125 -4.75 0.80 -25.29
CA ALA A 125 -5.60 1.37 -26.34
C ALA A 125 -6.16 0.31 -27.30
N GLY A 126 -5.67 -0.94 -27.27
CA GLY A 126 -6.11 -2.04 -28.14
C GLY A 126 -5.34 -2.18 -29.47
N TYR A 127 -4.19 -1.51 -29.61
CA TYR A 127 -3.27 -1.62 -30.75
C TYR A 127 -2.26 -2.74 -30.49
N ILE A 128 -2.72 -3.99 -30.58
CA ILE A 128 -1.97 -5.18 -30.17
C ILE A 128 -0.83 -5.51 -31.13
N VAL A 129 -1.06 -5.36 -32.44
CA VAL A 129 -0.06 -5.68 -33.47
C VAL A 129 1.12 -4.74 -33.31
N GLU A 130 0.84 -3.44 -33.18
CA GLU A 130 1.83 -2.39 -32.97
C GLU A 130 2.58 -2.60 -31.64
N ALA A 131 1.91 -3.08 -30.59
CA ALA A 131 2.56 -3.42 -29.33
C ALA A 131 3.50 -4.64 -29.44
N GLU A 132 3.16 -5.65 -30.24
CA GLU A 132 4.03 -6.82 -30.47
C GLU A 132 5.24 -6.47 -31.36
N GLU A 133 5.07 -5.57 -32.33
CA GLU A 133 6.18 -5.06 -33.15
C GLU A 133 7.27 -4.40 -32.29
N LEU A 134 6.89 -3.73 -31.20
CA LEU A 134 7.83 -3.15 -30.23
C LEU A 134 8.74 -4.18 -29.54
N ASP A 135 8.33 -5.44 -29.40
CA ASP A 135 9.22 -6.47 -28.84
C ASP A 135 10.35 -6.86 -29.79
N VAL A 136 10.13 -6.76 -31.11
CA VAL A 136 11.19 -6.98 -32.11
C VAL A 136 12.31 -5.95 -31.93
N TYR A 137 11.96 -4.68 -31.68
CA TYR A 137 12.95 -3.63 -31.44
C TYR A 137 13.70 -3.82 -30.13
N LYS A 138 13.03 -4.27 -29.06
CA LYS A 138 13.72 -4.64 -27.82
C LYS A 138 14.73 -5.76 -28.03
N ALA A 139 14.37 -6.81 -28.78
CA ALA A 139 15.26 -7.91 -29.10
C ALA A 139 16.47 -7.44 -29.93
N LYS A 140 16.24 -6.56 -30.92
CA LYS A 140 17.32 -5.91 -31.68
C LYS A 140 18.24 -5.09 -30.80
N MET A 141 17.71 -4.29 -29.87
CA MET A 141 18.54 -3.51 -28.92
C MET A 141 19.38 -4.38 -28.00
N GLN A 142 18.87 -5.55 -27.58
CA GLN A 142 19.64 -6.51 -26.79
C GLN A 142 20.80 -7.12 -27.60
N ALA A 143 20.59 -7.37 -28.91
CA ALA A 143 21.60 -7.91 -29.80
C ALA A 143 22.62 -6.84 -30.27
N PHE A 144 22.17 -5.60 -30.49
CA PHE A 144 22.95 -4.49 -31.04
C PHE A 144 22.75 -3.20 -30.20
N PRO A 145 23.48 -3.05 -29.07
CA PRO A 145 23.25 -1.94 -28.13
C PRO A 145 23.57 -0.54 -28.69
N THR A 146 24.35 -0.46 -29.76
CA THR A 146 24.78 0.80 -30.41
C THR A 146 23.86 1.23 -31.56
N GLU A 147 22.91 0.39 -31.95
CA GLU A 147 21.98 0.73 -33.03
C GLU A 147 20.96 1.76 -32.53
N PRO A 148 20.76 2.88 -33.24
CA PRO A 148 19.82 3.91 -32.82
C PRO A 148 18.39 3.39 -32.85
N ILE A 149 17.60 3.82 -31.88
CA ILE A 149 16.18 3.49 -31.79
C ILE A 149 15.47 4.15 -32.99
N PRO A 150 14.63 3.43 -33.76
CA PRO A 150 13.94 3.99 -34.92
C PRO A 150 12.90 5.01 -34.48
N THR A 151 13.34 6.27 -34.41
CA THR A 151 12.58 7.34 -33.77
C THR A 151 11.36 7.73 -34.61
N GLU A 152 11.44 7.60 -35.94
CA GLU A 152 10.34 7.90 -36.85
C GLU A 152 9.15 6.96 -36.66
N GLU A 153 9.38 5.66 -36.57
CA GLU A 153 8.34 4.64 -36.36
C GLU A 153 7.68 4.80 -34.99
N LEU A 154 8.47 5.07 -33.94
CA LEU A 154 7.93 5.37 -32.61
C LEU A 154 7.05 6.63 -32.61
N ASN A 155 7.48 7.69 -33.31
CA ASN A 155 6.71 8.92 -33.43
C ASN A 155 5.38 8.68 -34.15
N GLN A 156 5.33 7.79 -35.15
CA GLN A 156 4.09 7.40 -35.84
C GLN A 156 3.10 6.75 -34.87
N TYR A 157 3.55 5.79 -34.05
CA TYR A 157 2.68 5.17 -33.03
C TYR A 157 2.21 6.16 -31.97
N GLU A 158 3.06 7.12 -31.58
CA GLU A 158 2.66 8.20 -30.67
C GLU A 158 1.62 9.14 -31.30
N GLU A 159 1.75 9.46 -32.58
CA GLU A 159 0.77 10.25 -33.32
C GLU A 159 -0.54 9.50 -33.48
N GLN A 160 -0.50 8.20 -33.77
CA GLN A 160 -1.67 7.33 -33.83
C GLN A 160 -2.43 7.34 -32.49
N LEU A 161 -1.74 7.16 -31.36
CA LEU A 161 -2.35 7.24 -30.02
C LEU A 161 -2.92 8.63 -29.69
N ARG A 162 -2.38 9.71 -30.29
CA ARG A 162 -2.92 11.07 -30.13
C ARG A 162 -4.20 11.27 -30.95
N ASN A 163 -4.22 10.76 -32.17
CA ASN A 163 -5.35 10.91 -33.09
C ASN A 163 -6.52 9.99 -32.71
N GLU A 164 -6.21 8.73 -32.38
CA GLU A 164 -7.17 7.71 -31.96
C GLU A 164 -6.70 7.06 -30.65
N PRO A 165 -7.14 7.58 -29.49
CA PRO A 165 -6.65 7.10 -28.20
C PRO A 165 -7.20 5.73 -27.80
N TYR A 166 -8.20 5.21 -28.51
CA TYR A 166 -8.79 3.90 -28.26
C TYR A 166 -9.26 3.25 -29.55
N ASN A 167 -8.83 2.01 -29.77
CA ASN A 167 -9.37 1.14 -30.80
C ASN A 167 -10.64 0.45 -30.27
N LYS A 168 -11.59 0.15 -31.16
CA LYS A 168 -12.82 -0.61 -30.86
C LYS A 168 -12.56 -2.04 -30.33
N LEU A 169 -11.30 -2.50 -30.36
CA LEU A 169 -10.84 -3.81 -29.91
C LEU A 169 -10.10 -3.78 -28.55
N GLY A 170 -10.14 -2.65 -27.84
CA GLY A 170 -9.56 -2.53 -26.50
C GLY A 170 -10.28 -3.36 -25.43
N ASP A 171 -9.60 -3.60 -24.31
CA ASP A 171 -10.16 -4.25 -23.11
C ASP A 171 -10.76 -5.66 -23.33
N THR A 172 -10.08 -6.46 -24.16
CA THR A 172 -10.43 -7.87 -24.40
C THR A 172 -9.61 -8.80 -23.50
N LYS A 173 -10.04 -10.07 -23.41
CA LYS A 173 -9.26 -11.12 -22.72
C LYS A 173 -7.85 -11.25 -23.29
N LEU A 174 -7.70 -11.09 -24.61
CA LEU A 174 -6.42 -11.17 -25.30
C LEU A 174 -5.52 -9.98 -24.96
N SER A 175 -6.03 -8.74 -25.07
CA SER A 175 -5.24 -7.54 -24.75
C SER A 175 -4.75 -7.55 -23.30
N THR A 176 -5.60 -8.00 -22.37
CA THR A 176 -5.24 -8.13 -20.95
C THR A 176 -4.15 -9.20 -20.72
N ALA A 177 -4.23 -10.32 -21.44
CA ALA A 177 -3.24 -11.39 -21.34
C ALA A 177 -1.87 -10.94 -21.88
N ILE A 178 -1.85 -10.27 -23.03
CA ILE A 178 -0.64 -9.74 -23.67
C ILE A 178 0.00 -8.67 -22.77
N ARG A 179 -0.79 -7.71 -22.28
CA ARG A 179 -0.32 -6.71 -21.31
C ARG A 179 0.32 -7.37 -20.09
N SER A 180 -0.33 -8.37 -19.52
CA SER A 180 0.18 -9.09 -18.36
C SER A 180 1.49 -9.82 -18.67
N ALA A 181 1.63 -10.39 -19.87
CA ALA A 181 2.87 -11.03 -20.33
C ALA A 181 4.02 -10.02 -20.43
N ILE A 182 3.77 -8.85 -21.03
CA ILE A 182 4.75 -7.75 -21.16
C ILE A 182 5.26 -7.31 -19.78
N VAL A 183 4.35 -7.05 -18.84
CA VAL A 183 4.72 -6.64 -17.47
C VAL A 183 5.52 -7.74 -16.79
N ASN A 184 5.06 -8.99 -16.84
CA ASN A 184 5.74 -10.11 -16.18
C ASN A 184 7.15 -10.37 -16.74
N ASN A 185 7.35 -10.24 -18.05
CA ASN A 185 8.67 -10.40 -18.67
C ASN A 185 9.60 -9.27 -18.22
N THR A 186 9.13 -8.02 -18.25
CA THR A 186 9.89 -6.86 -17.74
C THR A 186 10.33 -7.08 -16.29
N LEU A 187 9.41 -7.51 -15.41
CA LEU A 187 9.71 -7.75 -13.99
C LEU A 187 10.75 -8.86 -13.77
N LYS A 188 10.85 -9.84 -14.68
CA LYS A 188 11.85 -10.92 -14.61
C LYS A 188 13.24 -10.45 -15.02
N GLU A 189 13.33 -9.57 -16.02
CA GLU A 189 14.60 -9.07 -16.55
C GLU A 189 15.29 -8.06 -15.62
N CYS A 190 14.53 -7.32 -14.82
CA CYS A 190 15.03 -6.24 -13.95
C CYS A 190 15.76 -6.69 -12.67
N VAL A 191 16.28 -7.92 -12.64
CA VAL A 191 16.94 -8.50 -11.44
C VAL A 191 18.46 -8.33 -11.56
N LEU A 192 18.93 -7.12 -11.22
CA LEU A 192 20.33 -6.74 -11.32
C LEU A 192 21.06 -6.82 -9.97
N LYS A 193 22.38 -7.08 -10.00
CA LYS A 193 23.23 -7.08 -8.80
C LYS A 193 23.69 -5.66 -8.40
N LYS A 194 23.88 -4.78 -9.40
CA LYS A 194 24.25 -3.38 -9.24
C LYS A 194 23.25 -2.51 -9.99
N CYS A 195 22.98 -1.32 -9.47
CA CYS A 195 22.10 -0.37 -10.10
C CYS A 195 22.75 0.17 -11.39
N ILE A 196 21.98 0.26 -12.46
CA ILE A 196 22.42 0.85 -13.74
C ILE A 196 22.56 2.37 -13.67
N HIS A 197 21.87 3.02 -12.73
CA HIS A 197 21.84 4.49 -12.59
C HIS A 197 22.89 5.02 -11.62
N CYS A 198 23.03 4.39 -10.44
CA CYS A 198 23.96 4.86 -9.39
C CYS A 198 25.08 3.87 -9.06
N HIS A 199 25.12 2.71 -9.71
CA HIS A 199 26.13 1.66 -9.51
C HIS A 199 26.23 1.04 -8.10
N ALA A 200 25.41 1.50 -7.15
CA ALA A 200 25.27 0.89 -5.83
C ALA A 200 24.77 -0.56 -5.94
N ALA A 201 25.13 -1.38 -4.95
CA ALA A 201 24.61 -2.74 -4.85
C ALA A 201 23.08 -2.70 -4.65
N VAL A 202 22.36 -3.53 -5.40
CA VAL A 202 20.91 -3.59 -5.28
C VAL A 202 20.53 -4.44 -4.06
N GLN A 203 19.76 -3.84 -3.16
CA GLN A 203 19.28 -4.52 -1.97
C GLN A 203 18.28 -5.63 -2.36
N LYS A 204 18.58 -6.88 -2.01
CA LYS A 204 17.71 -8.01 -2.30
C LYS A 204 16.62 -8.12 -1.25
N VAL A 205 15.38 -7.84 -1.65
CA VAL A 205 14.18 -8.06 -0.85
C VAL A 205 13.76 -9.52 -0.95
N ARG A 206 13.37 -10.12 0.17
CA ARG A 206 12.76 -11.44 0.28
C ARG A 206 11.36 -11.30 0.87
N MET A 207 10.49 -12.24 0.52
CA MET A 207 9.14 -12.32 1.07
C MET A 207 8.94 -13.71 1.66
N SER A 208 8.55 -13.78 2.94
CA SER A 208 8.23 -15.01 3.65
C SER A 208 7.07 -14.74 4.60
N ASP A 209 6.01 -15.55 4.53
CA ASP A 209 4.80 -15.43 5.36
C ASP A 209 4.21 -14.01 5.43
N GLY A 210 4.17 -13.31 4.29
CA GLY A 210 3.65 -11.94 4.20
C GLY A 210 4.56 -10.86 4.78
N LYS A 211 5.77 -11.22 5.26
CA LYS A 211 6.78 -10.28 5.74
C LYS A 211 7.81 -10.01 4.65
N LEU A 212 8.13 -8.73 4.47
CA LEU A 212 9.21 -8.29 3.60
C LEU A 212 10.48 -8.15 4.42
N SER A 213 11.58 -8.73 3.96
CA SER A 213 12.86 -8.67 4.64
C SER A 213 14.01 -8.39 3.69
N ILE A 214 15.04 -7.74 4.21
CA ILE A 214 16.29 -7.47 3.52
C ILE A 214 17.43 -8.18 4.25
N ASN A 215 18.38 -8.71 3.48
CA ASN A 215 19.60 -9.26 4.05
C ASN A 215 20.68 -8.19 4.06
N TRP A 216 21.13 -7.81 5.25
CA TRP A 216 22.24 -6.90 5.42
C TRP A 216 23.55 -7.68 5.43
N THR A 217 24.44 -7.37 4.49
CA THR A 217 25.83 -7.83 4.58
C THR A 217 26.61 -6.95 5.56
N LYS A 218 27.78 -7.44 6.02
CA LYS A 218 28.67 -6.65 6.88
C LYS A 218 29.07 -5.32 6.23
N GLY A 219 29.30 -5.34 4.92
CA GLY A 219 29.64 -4.14 4.13
C GLY A 219 28.50 -3.14 4.06
N ASP A 220 27.27 -3.61 3.84
CA ASP A 220 26.08 -2.74 3.75
C ASP A 220 25.79 -2.06 5.10
N LYS A 221 25.89 -2.79 6.21
CA LYS A 221 25.75 -2.21 7.55
C LYS A 221 26.79 -1.16 7.84
N LYS A 222 28.05 -1.41 7.46
CA LYS A 222 29.11 -0.42 7.61
C LYS A 222 28.78 0.85 6.85
N ALA A 223 28.42 0.73 5.57
CA ALA A 223 28.07 1.87 4.73
C ALA A 223 26.89 2.67 5.32
N PHE A 224 25.84 1.97 5.78
CA PHE A 224 24.67 2.60 6.39
C PHE A 224 25.00 3.29 7.72
N LEU A 225 25.75 2.64 8.62
CA LEU A 225 26.10 3.20 9.93
C LEU A 225 27.04 4.40 9.80
N VAL A 226 28.01 4.34 8.87
CA VAL A 226 28.87 5.48 8.54
C VAL A 226 28.04 6.67 8.06
N GLN A 227 27.07 6.44 7.18
CA GLN A 227 26.18 7.50 6.70
C GLN A 227 25.27 8.06 7.80
N LYS A 228 24.74 7.19 8.68
CA LYS A 228 23.77 7.57 9.72
C LYS A 228 24.42 8.30 10.90
N LEU A 229 25.59 7.83 11.33
CA LEU A 229 26.31 8.36 12.50
C LEU A 229 27.36 9.41 12.11
N ASN A 230 27.57 9.61 10.80
CA ASN A 230 28.61 10.48 10.24
C ASN A 230 30.00 10.22 10.87
N THR A 231 30.29 8.95 11.18
CA THR A 231 31.53 8.50 11.82
C THR A 231 32.07 7.26 11.12
N THR A 232 33.39 7.13 11.04
CA THR A 232 34.07 5.96 10.45
C THR A 232 34.22 4.80 11.43
N ASP A 233 34.13 5.09 12.74
CA ASP A 233 34.37 4.12 13.81
C ASP A 233 33.06 3.47 14.24
N VAL A 234 32.73 2.37 13.57
CA VAL A 234 31.54 1.57 13.87
C VAL A 234 31.98 0.30 14.62
N PRO A 235 31.41 -0.01 15.81
CA PRO A 235 31.75 -1.19 16.58
C PRO A 235 31.57 -2.50 15.80
N GLU A 236 32.55 -3.41 15.84
CA GLU A 236 32.52 -4.71 15.12
C GLU A 236 31.30 -5.58 15.48
N ASP A 237 30.79 -5.47 16.71
CA ASP A 237 29.63 -6.23 17.18
C ASP A 237 28.35 -5.91 16.38
N GLN A 238 28.22 -4.67 15.89
CA GLN A 238 27.05 -4.22 15.11
C GLN A 238 27.15 -4.59 13.61
N LEU A 239 28.32 -5.05 13.16
CA LEU A 239 28.63 -5.32 11.76
C LEU A 239 28.32 -6.76 11.31
N THR A 240 27.64 -7.56 12.14
CA THR A 240 27.23 -8.92 11.80
C THR A 240 26.17 -8.92 10.68
N SER A 241 26.23 -9.88 9.75
CA SER A 241 25.19 -10.02 8.73
C SER A 241 23.88 -10.44 9.37
N SER A 242 22.77 -9.78 9.04
CA SER A 242 21.46 -10.11 9.60
C SER A 242 20.35 -9.93 8.59
N ILE A 243 19.30 -10.72 8.73
CA ILE A 243 18.05 -10.52 8.02
C ILE A 243 17.19 -9.59 8.87
N GLU A 244 16.78 -8.47 8.30
CA GLU A 244 15.94 -7.48 8.96
C GLU A 244 14.60 -7.35 8.24
N VAL A 245 13.52 -7.29 9.02
CA VAL A 245 12.17 -7.07 8.49
C VAL A 245 12.01 -5.61 8.13
N MET A 246 11.51 -5.34 6.93
CA MET A 246 11.26 -3.98 6.48
C MET A 246 10.00 -3.44 7.18
N ILE A 247 10.15 -2.31 7.87
CA ILE A 247 9.03 -1.62 8.50
C ILE A 247 8.18 -0.95 7.41
N ALA A 248 6.86 -1.14 7.48
CA ALA A 248 5.92 -0.60 6.49
C ALA A 248 6.01 0.92 6.33
N ARG A 249 6.24 1.68 7.42
CA ARG A 249 6.47 3.12 7.38
C ARG A 249 7.63 3.52 6.46
N ASP A 250 8.77 2.85 6.58
CA ASP A 250 9.96 3.18 5.80
C ASP A 250 9.77 2.83 4.32
N CYS A 251 9.14 1.68 4.06
CA CYS A 251 8.71 1.30 2.71
C CYS A 251 7.75 2.33 2.10
N LYS A 252 6.78 2.83 2.89
CA LYS A 252 5.82 3.86 2.45
C LYS A 252 6.53 5.14 2.05
N MET A 253 7.44 5.62 2.90
CA MET A 253 8.24 6.82 2.60
C MET A 253 9.12 6.64 1.36
N TYR A 254 9.72 5.46 1.19
CA TYR A 254 10.50 5.13 0.00
C TYR A 254 9.65 5.14 -1.27
N LEU A 255 8.48 4.49 -1.25
CA LEU A 255 7.60 4.43 -2.42
C LEU A 255 7.07 5.78 -2.86
N ARG A 256 6.80 6.69 -1.92
CA ARG A 256 6.42 8.07 -2.26
C ARG A 256 7.52 8.76 -3.07
N ARG A 257 8.78 8.67 -2.62
CA ARG A 257 9.92 9.23 -3.38
C ARG A 257 10.11 8.55 -4.73
N LEU A 258 9.92 7.22 -4.79
CA LEU A 258 9.98 6.48 -6.04
C LEU A 258 8.89 6.94 -7.02
N PHE A 259 7.68 7.24 -6.51
CA PHE A 259 6.58 7.75 -7.33
C PHE A 259 6.83 9.17 -7.83
N ASP A 260 7.44 10.03 -7.02
CA ASP A 260 7.84 11.38 -7.46
C ASP A 260 8.82 11.32 -8.64
N MET A 261 9.68 10.29 -8.68
CA MET A 261 10.70 10.11 -9.73
C MET A 261 10.22 9.35 -10.96
N GLU A 262 9.42 8.29 -10.78
CA GLU A 262 9.08 7.31 -11.83
C GLU A 262 7.55 7.12 -11.99
N GLY A 263 6.75 8.07 -11.51
CA GLY A 263 5.29 8.01 -11.45
C GLY A 263 4.58 7.54 -12.74
N PRO A 264 4.87 8.14 -13.92
CA PRO A 264 4.24 7.74 -15.19
C PRO A 264 4.47 6.26 -15.52
N THR A 265 5.70 5.77 -15.38
CA THR A 265 6.05 4.37 -15.61
C THR A 265 5.34 3.45 -14.62
N LEU A 266 5.28 3.83 -13.35
CA LEU A 266 4.61 3.05 -12.29
C LEU A 266 3.11 2.92 -12.53
N GLN A 267 2.46 3.98 -13.01
CA GLN A 267 1.03 3.96 -13.32
C GLN A 267 0.72 3.00 -14.49
N LEU A 268 1.64 2.86 -15.44
CA LEU A 268 1.50 1.90 -16.54
C LEU A 268 1.78 0.46 -16.06
N LEU A 269 2.85 0.24 -15.31
CA LEU A 269 3.21 -1.08 -14.78
C LEU A 269 2.18 -1.63 -13.79
N PHE A 270 1.58 -0.76 -12.98
CA PHE A 270 0.64 -1.12 -11.91
C PHE A 270 -0.64 -0.29 -12.05
N PRO A 271 -1.63 -0.75 -12.83
CA PRO A 271 -2.84 0.01 -13.14
C PRO A 271 -3.64 0.49 -11.92
N MET A 272 -3.53 -0.19 -10.78
CA MET A 272 -4.18 0.22 -9.52
C MET A 272 -3.66 1.58 -9.01
N ILE A 273 -2.38 1.90 -9.26
CA ILE A 273 -1.77 3.19 -8.92
C ILE A 273 -2.34 4.30 -9.81
N ARG A 274 -2.54 4.02 -11.11
CA ARG A 274 -3.10 4.98 -12.06
C ARG A 274 -4.48 5.47 -11.64
N LYS A 275 -5.34 4.58 -11.16
CA LYS A 275 -6.68 4.94 -10.67
C LYS A 275 -6.61 5.88 -9.47
N MET A 276 -5.78 5.55 -8.50
CA MET A 276 -5.59 6.32 -7.26
C MET A 276 -4.94 7.68 -7.47
N SER A 277 -4.17 7.85 -8.56
CA SER A 277 -3.48 9.10 -8.90
C SER A 277 -4.42 10.28 -9.17
N ARG A 278 -5.71 10.00 -9.39
CA ARG A 278 -6.73 11.05 -9.59
C ARG A 278 -7.21 11.66 -8.28
N ASP A 279 -7.18 10.86 -7.20
CA ASP A 279 -7.88 11.18 -5.95
C ASP A 279 -6.92 11.52 -4.80
N GLN A 280 -5.64 11.16 -4.92
CA GLN A 280 -4.65 11.28 -3.83
C GLN A 280 -3.28 11.76 -4.31
N PRO A 281 -2.56 12.55 -3.48
CA PRO A 281 -1.21 13.01 -3.81
C PRO A 281 -0.18 11.88 -3.81
N PHE A 282 -0.41 10.81 -3.05
CA PHE A 282 0.50 9.65 -2.92
C PHE A 282 -0.22 8.34 -3.24
N PRO A 283 -0.34 7.97 -4.53
CA PRO A 283 -1.15 6.83 -4.97
C PRO A 283 -0.58 5.48 -4.53
N THR A 284 0.72 5.42 -4.24
CA THR A 284 1.39 4.24 -3.69
C THR A 284 0.98 3.92 -2.24
N ASP A 285 0.29 4.82 -1.56
CA ASP A 285 -0.14 4.59 -0.18
C ASP A 285 -1.16 3.45 -0.05
N ILE A 286 -1.80 3.02 -1.15
CA ILE A 286 -2.70 1.85 -1.18
C ILE A 286 -2.05 0.55 -0.72
N PHE A 287 -0.71 0.46 -0.82
CA PHE A 287 0.06 -0.68 -0.33
C PHE A 287 0.12 -0.76 1.20
N PHE A 288 -0.43 0.23 1.89
CA PHE A 288 -0.39 0.37 3.33
C PHE A 288 -1.78 0.67 3.90
N MET A 289 -1.94 0.43 5.19
CA MET A 289 -3.15 0.77 5.94
C MET A 289 -2.75 1.54 7.18
N ASP A 290 -3.30 2.76 7.30
CA ASP A 290 -3.23 3.56 8.53
C ASP A 290 -4.53 3.43 9.33
N VAL A 291 -5.61 2.98 8.67
CA VAL A 291 -6.95 2.87 9.22
C VAL A 291 -7.54 1.52 8.84
N VAL A 292 -8.15 0.83 9.80
CA VAL A 292 -8.86 -0.43 9.58
C VAL A 292 -10.37 -0.17 9.71
N PRO A 293 -11.18 -0.43 8.67
CA PRO A 293 -12.62 -0.28 8.77
C PRO A 293 -13.22 -1.37 9.66
N VAL A 294 -14.19 -0.99 10.48
CA VAL A 294 -14.93 -1.90 11.36
C VAL A 294 -16.34 -2.05 10.82
N SER A 295 -16.72 -3.28 10.47
CA SER A 295 -18.06 -3.58 9.98
C SER A 295 -19.11 -3.34 11.08
N PRO A 296 -20.35 -2.97 10.72
CA PRO A 296 -21.43 -2.72 11.70
C PRO A 296 -21.78 -3.96 12.55
N PRO A 297 -22.34 -3.78 13.76
CA PRO A 297 -22.86 -4.87 14.61
C PRO A 297 -23.81 -5.83 13.91
N LYS A 298 -24.66 -5.35 12.99
CA LYS A 298 -25.58 -6.18 12.19
C LYS A 298 -24.86 -7.27 11.40
N MET A 299 -23.63 -7.01 10.95
CA MET A 299 -22.77 -7.96 10.23
C MET A 299 -21.88 -8.81 11.17
N ARG A 300 -21.88 -8.52 12.47
CA ARG A 300 -21.10 -9.20 13.51
C ARG A 300 -21.95 -9.47 14.75
N PRO A 301 -23.10 -10.18 14.63
CA PRO A 301 -24.07 -10.28 15.70
C PRO A 301 -23.49 -10.95 16.94
N VAL A 302 -23.95 -10.47 18.09
CA VAL A 302 -23.59 -10.98 19.41
C VAL A 302 -24.36 -12.26 19.70
N ARG A 303 -23.74 -13.22 20.39
CA ARG A 303 -24.43 -14.39 20.94
C ARG A 303 -24.63 -14.21 22.44
N ARG A 304 -25.84 -14.41 22.93
CA ARG A 304 -26.13 -14.41 24.37
C ARG A 304 -26.35 -15.85 24.82
N THR A 305 -25.68 -16.25 25.90
CA THR A 305 -25.87 -17.59 26.49
C THR A 305 -27.12 -17.62 27.37
N GLU A 306 -27.60 -18.81 27.73
CA GLU A 306 -28.72 -19.00 28.66
C GLU A 306 -28.48 -18.33 30.03
N ARG A 307 -27.22 -18.13 30.41
CA ARG A 307 -26.83 -17.45 31.66
C ARG A 307 -26.76 -15.92 31.54
N GLY A 308 -27.20 -15.36 30.41
CA GLY A 308 -27.19 -13.92 30.14
C GLY A 308 -25.82 -13.36 29.76
N THR A 309 -24.76 -14.18 29.68
CA THR A 309 -23.44 -13.70 29.29
C THR A 309 -23.37 -13.38 27.81
N VAL A 310 -22.70 -12.28 27.50
CA VAL A 310 -22.54 -11.75 26.16
C VAL A 310 -21.26 -12.32 25.55
N VAL A 311 -21.38 -13.00 24.41
CA VAL A 311 -20.25 -13.55 23.65
C VAL A 311 -20.14 -12.80 22.32
N GLU A 312 -18.98 -12.18 22.11
CA GLU A 312 -18.68 -11.43 20.90
C GLU A 312 -18.55 -12.35 19.68
N HIS A 313 -18.82 -11.79 18.49
CA HIS A 313 -18.59 -12.48 17.23
C HIS A 313 -17.08 -12.75 16.99
N SER A 314 -16.74 -13.82 16.26
CA SER A 314 -15.34 -14.18 15.97
C SER A 314 -14.56 -13.07 15.26
N GLN A 315 -15.21 -12.36 14.33
CA GLN A 315 -14.61 -11.20 13.66
C GLN A 315 -14.29 -10.06 14.65
N SER A 316 -15.14 -9.85 15.65
CA SER A 316 -14.90 -8.86 16.72
C SER A 316 -13.66 -9.24 17.55
N ALA A 317 -13.48 -10.54 17.85
CA ALA A 317 -12.28 -11.01 18.55
C ALA A 317 -10.98 -10.69 17.78
N ILE A 318 -10.97 -10.86 16.44
CA ILE A 318 -9.82 -10.49 15.60
C ILE A 318 -9.55 -8.99 15.66
N LEU A 319 -10.59 -8.15 15.54
CA LEU A 319 -10.46 -6.70 15.65
C LEU A 319 -9.98 -6.27 17.04
N ASN A 320 -10.39 -7.00 18.08
CA ASN A 320 -9.94 -6.75 19.44
C ASN A 320 -8.43 -7.03 19.60
N HIS A 321 -7.91 -8.10 18.99
CA HIS A 321 -6.47 -8.34 18.96
C HIS A 321 -5.71 -7.21 18.27
N ILE A 322 -6.25 -6.62 17.20
CA ILE A 322 -5.66 -5.44 16.54
C ILE A 322 -5.65 -4.24 17.49
N LEU A 323 -6.77 -3.97 18.19
CA LEU A 323 -6.85 -2.88 19.16
C LEU A 323 -5.83 -3.02 20.29
N LEU A 324 -5.72 -4.22 20.87
CA LEU A 324 -4.75 -4.51 21.93
C LEU A 324 -3.32 -4.33 21.44
N ALA A 325 -2.96 -4.92 20.29
CA ALA A 325 -1.63 -4.78 19.71
C ALA A 325 -1.29 -3.30 19.42
N ASN A 326 -2.24 -2.54 18.87
CA ASN A 326 -2.08 -1.12 18.59
C ASN A 326 -1.91 -0.30 19.87
N SER A 327 -2.66 -0.62 20.94
CA SER A 327 -2.51 0.05 22.24
C SER A 327 -1.12 -0.17 22.86
N THR A 328 -0.54 -1.36 22.70
CA THR A 328 0.82 -1.67 23.12
C THR A 328 1.84 -0.88 22.32
N VAL A 329 1.68 -0.82 20.99
CA VAL A 329 2.53 0.01 20.11
C VAL A 329 2.48 1.47 20.53
N ARG A 330 1.28 2.01 20.77
CA ARG A 330 1.08 3.38 21.24
C ARG A 330 1.83 3.65 22.54
N ALA A 331 1.74 2.75 23.52
CA ALA A 331 2.44 2.88 24.80
C ALA A 331 3.97 2.93 24.60
N ILE A 332 4.52 2.08 23.71
CA ILE A 332 5.95 2.06 23.38
C ILE A 332 6.37 3.38 22.69
N LEU A 333 5.59 3.87 21.73
CA LEU A 333 5.87 5.13 21.05
C LEU A 333 5.88 6.30 22.02
N MET A 334 4.87 6.39 22.89
CA MET A 334 4.79 7.44 23.92
C MET A 334 5.98 7.37 24.90
N TRP A 335 6.41 6.16 25.27
CA TRP A 335 7.58 5.98 26.12
C TRP A 335 8.88 6.44 25.43
N ASN A 336 9.08 6.06 24.16
CA ASN A 336 10.24 6.50 23.37
C ASN A 336 10.30 8.02 23.19
N GLU A 337 9.16 8.66 22.89
CA GLU A 337 9.08 10.12 22.79
C GLU A 337 9.41 10.81 24.11
N ALA A 338 8.93 10.26 25.23
CA ALA A 338 9.26 10.79 26.55
C ALA A 338 10.76 10.67 26.88
N GLN A 339 11.40 9.56 26.51
CA GLN A 339 12.85 9.40 26.68
C GLN A 339 13.64 10.38 25.80
N ALA A 340 13.25 10.54 24.53
CA ALA A 340 13.91 11.48 23.61
C ALA A 340 13.84 12.93 24.13
N LYS A 341 12.70 13.34 24.69
CA LYS A 341 12.54 14.67 25.31
C LYS A 341 13.45 14.84 26.53
N ARG A 342 13.54 13.83 27.40
CA ARG A 342 14.44 13.86 28.57
C ARG A 342 15.91 13.99 28.18
N SER A 343 16.35 13.29 27.14
CA SER A 343 17.73 13.39 26.63
C SER A 343 18.04 14.77 26.04
N GLN A 344 17.05 15.43 25.42
CA GLN A 344 17.22 16.79 24.88
C GLN A 344 17.21 17.88 25.98
N GLU A 345 16.54 17.65 27.10
CA GLU A 345 16.52 18.56 28.25
C GLU A 345 17.77 18.42 29.13
N GLY A 346 18.31 17.21 29.28
CA GLY A 346 19.55 16.96 30.03
C GLY A 346 20.80 17.62 29.42
N ASP A 347 20.82 17.86 28.11
CA ASP A 347 21.95 18.48 27.41
C ASP A 347 21.96 20.02 27.50
N ARG A 348 20.90 20.63 28.06
CA ARG A 348 20.83 22.09 28.33
C ARG A 348 21.19 22.44 29.78
N GLY A 349 21.52 21.46 30.61
CA GLY A 349 21.91 21.63 32.01
C GLY A 349 23.42 21.50 32.23
N GLY A 350 24.23 22.28 31.51
CA GLY A 350 25.65 22.45 31.85
C GLY A 350 25.80 23.29 33.13
N PRO A 351 26.84 23.06 33.97
CA PRO A 351 26.90 23.56 35.33
C PRO A 351 27.02 25.09 35.38
N VAL A 352 26.11 25.72 36.10
CA VAL A 352 26.36 27.03 36.70
C VAL A 352 27.09 26.75 38.02
N GLY A 353 28.39 27.05 38.08
CA GLY A 353 29.20 26.94 39.29
C GLY A 353 30.64 26.64 39.00
#